data_AF-A0A930MDC3-F1
#
_entry.id   AF-A0A930MDC3-F1
#
_cell.length_a   1.000
_cell.length_b   1.000
_cell.length_c   1.000
_cell.angle_alpha   90.00
_cell.angle_beta   90.00
_cell.angle_gamma   90.00
#
_symmetry.space_group_name_H-M   'P 1'
#
loop_
_entity.id
_entity.type
_entity.pdbx_description
1 polymer ?
#
loop_
_entity_poly.entity_id
_entity_poly.type
_entity_poly.pdbx_seq_one_letter_code
_entity_poly.pdbx_strand_id
1 'polypeptide(L)'
;MGEPNADELIRTTLDRRTEELRTVLAVDLETAWKHGVEAGKAEGFAEGEFRGRKQGVIRVAMNCLRAGLDTAVVAKAAELPEPIIKKLAQDNGIEIA
;
A
#
# COMPACT_ATOMS: atom_id res chain seq x y z
N MET A 1 -13.36 -63.66 4.75
CA MET A 1 -12.87 -62.28 4.84
C MET A 1 -12.41 -62.07 6.26
N GLY A 2 -11.10 -61.90 6.49
CA GLY A 2 -10.55 -61.67 7.82
C GLY A 2 -10.80 -60.23 8.26
N GLU A 3 -11.11 -60.02 9.52
CA GLU A 3 -11.26 -58.68 10.10
C GLU A 3 -9.96 -57.88 9.92
N PRO A 4 -10.03 -56.58 9.59
CA PRO A 4 -8.84 -55.74 9.45
C PRO A 4 -8.08 -55.68 10.78
N ASN A 5 -6.76 -55.81 10.71
CA ASN A 5 -5.87 -55.75 11.88
C ASN A 5 -6.02 -54.37 12.55
N ALA A 6 -6.07 -54.34 13.89
CA ALA A 6 -6.20 -53.11 14.67
C ALA A 6 -5.19 -52.02 14.26
N ASP A 7 -3.95 -52.42 13.93
CA ASP A 7 -2.90 -51.51 13.47
C ASP A 7 -3.23 -50.85 12.11
N GLU A 8 -3.92 -51.57 11.23
CA GLU A 8 -4.32 -51.07 9.92
C GLU A 8 -5.46 -50.05 10.04
N LEU A 9 -6.41 -50.31 10.95
CA LEU A 9 -7.48 -49.36 11.29
C LEU A 9 -6.93 -48.09 11.92
N ILE A 10 -5.91 -48.20 12.78
CA ILE A 10 -5.25 -47.05 13.41
C ILE A 10 -4.53 -46.22 12.33
N ARG A 11 -3.74 -46.86 11.46
CA ARG A 11 -3.01 -46.15 10.38
C ARG A 11 -3.97 -45.43 9.44
N THR A 12 -4.99 -46.11 8.92
CA THR A 12 -5.97 -45.51 8.00
C THR A 12 -6.72 -44.34 8.64
N THR A 13 -7.04 -44.42 9.93
CA THR A 13 -7.68 -43.32 10.67
C THR A 13 -6.75 -42.12 10.84
N LEU A 14 -5.46 -42.35 11.14
CA LEU A 14 -4.47 -41.28 11.27
C LEU A 14 -4.17 -40.62 9.92
N ASP A 15 -4.09 -41.40 8.84
CA ASP A 15 -3.88 -40.88 7.49
C ASP A 15 -5.05 -39.98 7.07
N ARG A 16 -6.29 -40.43 7.30
CA ARG A 16 -7.49 -39.62 7.03
C ARG A 16 -7.47 -38.31 7.82
N ARG A 17 -7.17 -38.35 9.12
CA ARG A 17 -7.11 -37.13 9.94
C ARG A 17 -5.98 -36.20 9.52
N THR A 18 -4.84 -36.74 9.11
CA THR A 18 -3.72 -35.95 8.60
C THR A 18 -4.12 -35.23 7.31
N GLU A 19 -4.84 -35.92 6.43
CA GLU A 19 -5.33 -35.32 5.18
C GLU A 19 -6.42 -34.26 5.44
N GLU A 20 -7.34 -34.51 6.38
CA GLU A 20 -8.32 -33.51 6.83
C GLU A 20 -7.64 -32.26 7.39
N LEU A 21 -6.60 -32.43 8.22
CA LEU A 21 -5.85 -31.28 8.74
C LEU A 21 -5.09 -30.53 7.65
N ARG A 22 -4.50 -31.25 6.67
CA ARG A 22 -3.81 -30.63 5.53
C ARG A 22 -4.75 -29.82 4.67
N THR A 23 -5.93 -30.36 4.39
CA THR A 23 -6.94 -29.66 3.57
C THR A 23 -7.44 -28.40 4.25
N VAL A 24 -7.77 -28.47 5.55
CA VAL A 24 -8.17 -27.29 6.32
C VAL A 24 -7.05 -26.25 6.35
N LEU A 25 -5.83 -26.67 6.67
CA LEU A 25 -4.68 -25.75 6.72
C LEU A 25 -4.40 -25.10 5.37
N ALA A 26 -4.53 -25.84 4.26
CA ALA A 26 -4.34 -25.30 2.93
C ALA A 26 -5.36 -24.19 2.61
N VAL A 27 -6.62 -24.40 2.99
CA VAL A 27 -7.69 -23.42 2.81
C VAL A 27 -7.44 -22.16 3.66
N ASP A 28 -7.03 -22.33 4.91
CA ASP A 28 -6.73 -21.21 5.81
C ASP A 28 -5.54 -20.39 5.30
N LEU A 29 -4.48 -21.06 4.82
CA LEU A 29 -3.31 -20.39 4.25
C LEU A 29 -3.65 -19.65 2.96
N GLU A 30 -4.46 -20.23 2.09
CA GLU A 30 -4.92 -19.57 0.87
C GLU A 30 -5.76 -18.31 1.19
N THR A 31 -6.65 -18.43 2.18
CA THR A 31 -7.47 -17.32 2.67
C THR A 31 -6.61 -16.20 3.24
N ALA A 32 -5.67 -16.55 4.13
CA ALA A 32 -4.75 -15.60 4.73
C ALA A 32 -3.88 -14.90 3.68
N TRP A 33 -3.40 -15.64 2.68
CA TRP A 33 -2.63 -15.09 1.57
C TRP A 33 -3.45 -14.08 0.75
N LYS A 34 -4.68 -14.42 0.37
CA LYS A 34 -5.56 -13.51 -0.38
C LYS A 34 -5.82 -12.22 0.38
N HIS A 35 -6.16 -12.32 1.66
CA HIS A 35 -6.35 -11.15 2.51
C HIS A 35 -5.08 -10.31 2.65
N GLY A 36 -3.91 -10.94 2.83
CA GLY A 36 -2.63 -10.24 2.89
C GLY A 36 -2.30 -9.48 1.60
N VAL A 37 -2.55 -10.09 0.44
CA VAL A 37 -2.35 -9.44 -0.86
C VAL A 37 -3.29 -8.26 -1.06
N GLU A 38 -4.56 -8.39 -0.69
CA GLU A 38 -5.55 -7.31 -0.80
C GLU A 38 -5.21 -6.14 0.12
N ALA A 39 -4.87 -6.43 1.38
CA ALA A 39 -4.44 -5.41 2.34
C ALA A 39 -3.18 -4.68 1.86
N GLY A 40 -2.16 -5.41 1.44
CA GLY A 40 -0.92 -4.81 0.93
C GLY A 40 -1.12 -3.95 -0.33
N LYS A 41 -2.04 -4.35 -1.22
CA LYS A 41 -2.43 -3.53 -2.39
C LYS A 41 -3.13 -2.24 -1.97
N ALA A 42 -4.07 -2.31 -1.03
CA ALA A 42 -4.80 -1.15 -0.55
C ALA A 42 -3.86 -0.14 0.14
N GLU A 43 -2.98 -0.62 1.01
CA GLU A 43 -1.97 0.21 1.67
C GLU A 43 -1.00 0.84 0.67
N GLY A 44 -0.48 0.04 -0.26
CA GLY A 44 0.44 0.51 -1.30
C GLY A 44 -0.19 1.56 -2.21
N PHE A 45 -1.46 1.40 -2.57
CA PHE A 45 -2.20 2.38 -3.37
C PHE A 45 -2.39 3.68 -2.60
N ALA A 46 -2.84 3.62 -1.35
CA ALA A 46 -3.06 4.81 -0.52
C ALA A 46 -1.76 5.60 -0.29
N GLU A 47 -0.67 4.92 0.04
CA GLU A 47 0.64 5.56 0.22
C GLU A 47 1.17 6.14 -1.10
N GLY A 48 1.02 5.41 -2.19
CA GLY A 48 1.41 5.85 -3.54
C GLY A 48 0.64 7.10 -3.97
N GLU A 49 -0.68 7.12 -3.76
CA GLU A 49 -1.53 8.25 -4.05
C GLU A 49 -1.15 9.47 -3.20
N PHE A 50 -0.91 9.28 -1.91
CA PHE A 50 -0.51 10.37 -1.02
C PHE A 50 0.84 10.98 -1.41
N ARG A 51 1.85 10.14 -1.68
CA ARG A 51 3.17 10.60 -2.16
C ARG A 51 3.06 11.28 -3.51
N GLY A 52 2.32 10.70 -4.45
CA GLY A 52 2.11 11.24 -5.79
C GLY A 52 1.42 12.60 -5.76
N ARG A 53 0.35 12.76 -4.96
CA ARG A 53 -0.32 14.05 -4.77
C ARG A 53 0.61 15.10 -4.19
N LYS A 54 1.38 14.78 -3.14
CA LYS A 54 2.36 15.71 -2.55
C LYS A 54 3.42 16.15 -3.57
N GLN A 55 3.97 15.21 -4.33
CA GLN A 55 4.94 15.52 -5.38
C GLN A 55 4.31 16.37 -6.49
N GLY A 56 3.07 16.09 -6.87
CA GLY A 56 2.31 16.86 -7.85
C GLY A 56 2.11 18.31 -7.40
N VAL A 57 1.67 18.53 -6.16
CA VAL A 57 1.48 19.87 -5.58
C VAL A 57 2.79 20.67 -5.59
N ILE A 58 3.90 20.07 -5.13
CA ILE A 58 5.21 20.73 -5.14
C ILE A 58 5.65 21.04 -6.58
N ARG A 59 5.42 20.12 -7.52
CA ARG A 59 5.77 20.32 -8.94
C ARG A 59 4.98 21.48 -9.55
N VAL A 60 3.68 21.57 -9.27
CA VAL A 60 2.83 22.69 -9.71
C VAL A 60 3.37 24.01 -9.14
N ALA A 61 3.59 24.07 -7.83
CA ALA A 61 4.12 25.26 -7.17
C ALA A 61 5.45 25.72 -7.79
N MET A 62 6.40 24.81 -7.96
CA MET A 62 7.71 25.10 -8.55
C MET A 62 7.64 25.57 -10.00
N ASN A 63 6.76 24.96 -10.81
CA ASN A 63 6.57 25.38 -12.20
C ASN A 63 5.99 26.79 -12.28
N CYS A 64 5.01 27.11 -11.44
CA CYS A 64 4.41 28.44 -11.37
C CYS A 64 5.42 29.50 -10.91
N LEU A 65 6.22 29.20 -9.89
CA LEU A 65 7.30 30.08 -9.41
C LEU A 65 8.34 30.34 -10.50
N ARG A 66 8.79 29.29 -11.20
CA ARG A 66 9.75 29.43 -12.32
C ARG A 66 9.17 30.17 -13.52
N ALA A 67 7.85 30.16 -13.68
CA ALA A 67 7.16 30.95 -14.69
C ALA A 67 6.99 32.43 -14.27
N GLY A 68 7.46 32.83 -13.09
CA GLY A 68 7.38 34.20 -12.58
C GLY A 68 5.99 34.61 -12.11
N LEU A 69 5.12 33.64 -11.78
CA LEU A 69 3.80 33.94 -11.23
C LEU A 69 3.90 34.44 -9.79
N ASP A 70 2.99 35.35 -9.42
CA ASP A 70 2.91 35.91 -8.08
C ASP A 70 2.66 34.83 -7.02
N THR A 71 3.26 35.01 -5.83
CA THR A 71 3.18 34.04 -4.73
C THR A 71 1.77 33.69 -4.29
N ALA A 72 0.83 34.64 -4.30
CA ALA A 72 -0.56 34.40 -3.94
C ALA A 72 -1.26 33.52 -4.99
N VAL A 73 -0.94 33.71 -6.27
CA VAL A 73 -1.44 32.86 -7.36
C VAL A 73 -0.88 31.45 -7.25
N VAL A 74 0.42 31.31 -6.96
CA VAL A 74 1.05 30.01 -6.75
C VAL A 74 0.46 29.28 -5.54
N ALA A 75 0.28 29.99 -4.42
CA ALA A 75 -0.33 29.45 -3.20
C ALA A 75 -1.74 28.90 -3.47
N LYS A 76 -2.54 29.67 -4.22
CA LYS A 76 -3.87 29.24 -4.64
C LYS A 76 -3.83 28.02 -5.56
N ALA A 77 -2.93 28.01 -6.55
CA ALA A 77 -2.82 26.90 -7.52
C ALA A 77 -2.30 25.60 -6.90
N ALA A 78 -1.41 25.71 -5.92
CA ALA A 78 -0.87 24.58 -5.18
C ALA A 78 -1.72 24.17 -3.96
N GLU A 79 -2.78 24.92 -3.66
CA GLU A 79 -3.61 24.74 -2.45
C GLU A 79 -2.76 24.72 -1.16
N LEU A 80 -1.70 25.53 -1.13
CA LEU A 80 -0.79 25.66 0.01
C LEU A 80 -0.75 27.11 0.51
N PRO A 81 -0.58 27.33 1.83
CA PRO A 81 -0.36 28.68 2.36
C PRO A 81 0.86 29.37 1.76
N GLU A 82 0.76 30.68 1.51
CA GLU A 82 1.85 31.51 0.97
C GLU A 82 3.19 31.37 1.72
N PRO A 83 3.24 31.28 3.07
CA PRO A 83 4.51 31.08 3.77
C PRO A 83 5.25 29.80 3.35
N ILE A 84 4.52 28.75 3.01
CA ILE A 84 5.09 27.49 2.53
C ILE A 84 5.67 27.68 1.12
N ILE A 85 4.97 28.40 0.26
CA ILE A 85 5.45 28.71 -1.10
C ILE A 85 6.71 29.58 -1.06
N LYS A 86 6.75 30.59 -0.19
CA LYS A 86 7.94 31.44 -0.01
C LYS A 86 9.15 30.64 0.46
N LYS A 87 8.94 29.75 1.43
CA LYS A 87 9.99 28.83 1.88
C LYS A 87 10.45 27.89 0.77
N LEU A 88 9.51 27.32 0.00
CA LEU A 88 9.82 26.43 -1.11
C LEU A 88 10.66 27.12 -2.18
N ALA A 89 10.32 28.36 -2.54
CA ALA A 89 11.10 29.16 -3.47
C ALA A 89 12.50 29.48 -2.93
N GLN A 90 12.61 29.88 -1.66
CA GLN A 90 13.88 30.15 -0.99
C GLN A 90 14.80 28.92 -0.97
N ASP A 91 14.27 27.77 -0.56
CA ASP A 91 15.00 26.49 -0.50
C ASP A 91 15.50 26.04 -1.89
N ASN A 92 14.89 26.55 -2.96
CA ASN A 92 15.23 26.23 -4.34
C ASN A 92 15.90 27.40 -5.10
N GLY A 93 16.32 28.46 -4.40
CA GLY A 93 17.04 29.59 -4.99
C GLY A 93 16.23 30.40 -6.02
N ILE A 94 14.90 30.39 -5.91
CA ILE A 94 14.04 31.22 -6.75
C ILE A 94 13.87 32.57 -6.07
N GLU A 95 14.34 33.63 -6.72
CA GLU A 95 14.07 35.00 -6.30
C GLU A 95 12.59 35.30 -6.49
N ILE A 96 11.98 35.77 -5.41
CA ILE A 96 10.56 36.11 -5.34
C ILE A 96 10.48 37.60 -5.14
N ALA A 97 9.73 38.28 -6.01
CA ALA A 97 9.51 39.73 -5.93
C ALA A 97 8.57 40.10 -4.78
#